data_AF-A0A3D3I751-F1
#
_entry.id   AF-A0A3D3I751-F1
#
_cell.length_a   1.000
_cell.length_b   1.000
_cell.length_c   1.000
_cell.angle_alpha   90.00
_cell.angle_beta   90.00
_cell.angle_gamma   90.00
#
_symmetry.space_group_name_H-M   'P 1'
#
loop_
_entity.id
_entity.type
_entity.pdbx_description
1 polymer ?
#
loop_
_entity_poly.entity_id
_entity_poly.type
_entity_poly.pdbx_seq_one_letter_code
_entity_poly.pdbx_strand_id
1 'polypeptide(L)'
;IIARLGPGAVFGELALFQHDERTATVTADSAAVLARASASSLNALIDSNPGAGVKVLRNLGKTLCQRLRSSNVQLEAVLASL
;
A
#
# COMPACT_ATOMS: atom_id res chain seq x y z
N ILE A 1 -15.37 7.21 -1.23
CA ILE A 1 -14.53 5.98 -1.34
C ILE A 1 -13.52 6.22 -2.45
N ILE A 2 -12.22 6.15 -2.16
CA ILE A 2 -11.15 6.41 -3.15
C ILE A 2 -10.62 5.12 -3.81
N ALA A 3 -10.81 3.97 -3.16
CA ALA A 3 -10.46 2.66 -3.69
C ALA A 3 -11.29 1.56 -3.02
N ARG A 4 -11.48 0.43 -3.71
CA ARG A 4 -11.93 -0.84 -3.13
C ARG A 4 -10.81 -1.86 -3.24
N LEU A 5 -10.59 -2.62 -2.17
CA LEU A 5 -9.51 -3.59 -2.06
C LEU A 5 -10.11 -5.00 -2.04
N GLY A 6 -9.40 -5.96 -2.63
CA GLY A 6 -9.79 -7.37 -2.66
C GLY A 6 -8.66 -8.29 -2.23
N PRO A 7 -8.86 -9.63 -2.31
CA PRO A 7 -7.83 -10.61 -1.98
C PRO A 7 -6.49 -10.32 -2.69
N GLY A 8 -5.40 -10.41 -1.94
CA GLY A 8 -4.05 -10.12 -2.44
C GLY A 8 -3.66 -8.64 -2.48
N ALA A 9 -4.59 -7.71 -2.18
CA ALA A 9 -4.26 -6.30 -2.07
C ALA A 9 -3.40 -6.03 -0.81
N VAL A 10 -2.45 -5.11 -0.95
CA VAL A 10 -1.63 -4.58 0.16
C VAL A 10 -2.07 -3.16 0.46
N PHE A 11 -2.14 -2.75 1.72
CA PHE A 11 -2.42 -1.37 2.10
C PHE A 11 -1.70 -0.99 3.40
N GLY A 12 -1.61 0.31 3.70
CA GLY A 12 -0.84 0.81 4.83
C GLY A 12 0.66 0.79 4.59
N GLU A 13 1.09 0.60 3.34
CA GLU A 13 2.49 0.58 2.92
C GLU A 13 3.19 1.91 3.16
N LEU A 14 2.47 3.03 3.07
CA LEU A 14 3.03 4.36 3.30
C LEU A 14 3.48 4.53 4.76
N ALA A 15 2.74 3.95 5.71
CA ALA A 15 3.09 3.97 7.13
C ALA A 15 4.42 3.27 7.41
N LEU A 16 4.81 2.29 6.59
CA LEU A 16 6.11 1.60 6.72
C LEU A 16 7.30 2.53 6.40
N PHE A 17 7.10 3.57 5.59
CA PHE A 17 8.15 4.49 5.14
C PHE A 17 8.03 5.89 5.76
N GLN A 18 6.85 6.29 6.23
CA GLN A 18 6.54 7.64 6.72
C GLN A 18 6.17 7.66 8.21
N HIS A 19 6.86 6.89 9.04
CA HIS A 19 6.70 6.90 10.51
C HIS A 19 5.24 6.77 10.98
N ASP A 20 4.52 5.78 10.44
CA ASP A 20 3.13 5.47 10.81
C ASP A 20 2.06 6.53 10.47
N GLU A 21 2.36 7.51 9.61
CA GLU A 21 1.35 8.44 9.11
C GLU A 21 0.26 7.71 8.29
N ARG A 22 -1.00 7.86 8.71
CA ARG A 22 -2.17 7.26 8.04
C ARG A 22 -2.76 8.23 7.04
N THR A 23 -2.63 7.92 5.76
CA THR A 23 -3.16 8.76 4.67
C THR A 23 -4.61 8.47 4.30
N ALA A 24 -5.17 7.35 4.78
CA ALA A 24 -6.54 6.96 4.53
C ALA A 24 -7.07 6.04 5.63
N THR A 25 -8.40 6.04 5.80
CA THR A 25 -9.11 5.06 6.62
C THR A 25 -9.49 3.86 5.76
N VAL A 26 -9.27 2.64 6.26
CA VAL A 26 -9.68 1.40 5.61
C VAL A 26 -10.69 0.71 6.52
N THR A 27 -11.87 0.43 5.97
CA THR A 27 -12.95 -0.30 6.65
C THR A 27 -13.21 -1.59 5.91
N ALA A 28 -13.46 -2.67 6.64
CA ALA A 28 -13.81 -3.96 6.04
C ALA A 28 -15.30 -3.97 5.67
N ASP A 29 -15.61 -4.08 4.39
CA ASP A 29 -17.00 -4.20 3.89
C ASP A 29 -17.61 -5.58 4.21
N SER A 30 -16.76 -6.59 4.48
CA SER A 30 -17.15 -7.95 4.85
C SER A 30 -16.04 -8.61 5.69
N ALA A 31 -16.29 -9.81 6.22
CA ALA A 31 -15.29 -10.56 6.98
C ALA A 31 -14.00 -10.76 6.15
N ALA A 32 -12.87 -10.34 6.70
CA ALA A 32 -11.58 -10.37 6.04
C ALA A 32 -10.49 -10.92 6.96
N VAL A 33 -9.55 -11.68 6.39
CA VAL A 33 -8.34 -12.13 7.08
C VAL A 33 -7.16 -11.37 6.50
N LEU A 34 -6.36 -10.75 7.36
CA LEU A 34 -5.25 -9.90 6.97
C LEU A 34 -3.93 -10.46 7.50
N ALA A 35 -2.92 -10.50 6.64
CA ALA A 35 -1.54 -10.61 7.08
C ALA A 35 -1.04 -9.22 7.47
N ARG A 36 -0.42 -9.10 8.65
CA ARG A 36 0.12 -7.83 9.16
C ARG A 36 1.64 -7.88 9.20
N ALA A 37 2.29 -6.86 8.64
CA ALA A 37 3.71 -6.59 8.80
C ALA A 37 3.90 -5.22 9.45
N SER A 38 4.77 -5.13 10.45
CA SER A 38 5.22 -3.85 11.02
C SER A 38 6.46 -3.34 10.28
N ALA A 39 6.74 -2.05 10.39
CA ALA A 39 8.01 -1.47 9.90
C ALA A 39 9.22 -2.18 10.51
N SER A 40 9.17 -2.49 11.81
CA SER A 40 10.23 -3.25 12.50
C SER A 40 10.44 -4.65 11.91
N SER A 41 9.36 -5.38 11.56
CA SER A 41 9.48 -6.70 10.95
C SER A 41 10.04 -6.66 9.53
N LEU A 42 9.70 -5.61 8.75
CA LEU A 42 10.25 -5.40 7.43
C LEU A 42 11.74 -5.04 7.49
N ASN A 43 12.12 -4.15 8.41
CA ASN A 43 13.53 -3.78 8.61
C ASN A 43 14.37 -5.00 9.02
N ALA A 44 13.89 -5.78 9.99
CA ALA A 44 14.56 -7.02 10.40
C ALA A 44 14.73 -8.02 9.24
N LEU A 45 13.74 -8.11 8.33
CA LEU A 45 13.85 -8.93 7.11
C LEU A 45 14.92 -8.39 6.16
N ILE A 46 14.98 -7.07 5.96
CA ILE A 46 15.98 -6.44 5.10
C ILE A 46 17.38 -6.70 5.65
N ASP A 47 17.57 -6.54 6.96
CA ASP A 47 18.87 -6.72 7.61
C ASP A 47 19.33 -8.18 7.61
N SER A 48 18.43 -9.12 7.92
CA SER A 48 18.75 -10.55 7.99
C SER A 48 18.79 -11.25 6.64
N ASN A 49 18.02 -10.78 5.65
CA ASN A 49 17.98 -11.33 4.30
C ASN A 49 17.73 -10.23 3.25
N PRO A 50 18.79 -9.51 2.84
CA PRO A 50 18.68 -8.42 1.87
C PRO A 50 18.02 -8.84 0.55
N GLY A 51 18.27 -10.07 0.09
CA GLY A 51 17.68 -10.60 -1.14
C GLY A 51 16.16 -10.73 -1.07
N ALA A 52 15.62 -11.14 0.09
CA ALA A 52 14.18 -11.15 0.35
C ALA A 52 13.64 -9.72 0.51
N GLY A 53 14.35 -8.87 1.26
CA GLY A 53 14.00 -7.46 1.45
C GLY A 53 13.81 -6.71 0.12
N VAL A 54 14.76 -6.85 -0.81
CA VAL A 54 14.67 -6.22 -2.15
C VAL A 54 13.45 -6.69 -2.92
N LYS A 55 13.05 -7.97 -2.82
CA LYS A 55 11.85 -8.48 -3.49
C LYS A 55 10.59 -7.84 -2.92
N VAL A 56 10.49 -7.72 -1.60
CA VAL A 56 9.35 -7.08 -0.93
C VAL A 56 9.27 -5.61 -1.32
N LEU A 57 10.38 -4.86 -1.18
CA LEU A 57 10.45 -3.44 -1.53
C LEU A 57 10.11 -3.18 -3.00
N ARG A 58 10.59 -4.03 -3.92
CA ARG A 58 10.24 -3.93 -5.35
C ARG A 58 8.75 -4.12 -5.60
N ASN A 59 8.10 -5.04 -4.90
CA ASN A 59 6.65 -5.25 -5.03
C ASN A 59 5.86 -4.07 -4.44
N LEU A 60 6.27 -3.53 -3.28
CA LEU A 60 5.66 -2.33 -2.72
C LEU A 60 5.80 -1.13 -3.68
N GLY A 61 6.98 -0.93 -4.27
CA GLY A 61 7.20 0.11 -5.27
C GLY A 61 6.29 -0.04 -6.49
N LYS A 62 6.12 -1.26 -7.02
CA LYS A 62 5.18 -1.54 -8.12
C LYS A 62 3.74 -1.17 -7.74
N THR A 63 3.29 -1.55 -6.54
CA THR A 63 1.95 -1.23 -6.04
C THR A 63 1.75 0.29 -5.92
N LEU A 64 2.74 1.02 -5.38
CA LEU A 64 2.70 2.47 -5.29
C LEU A 64 2.61 3.15 -6.66
N CYS A 65 3.42 2.70 -7.64
CA CYS A 65 3.34 3.23 -9.01
C CYS A 65 2.00 2.92 -9.71
N GLN A 66 1.37 1.79 -9.40
CA GLN A 66 0.02 1.48 -9.90
C GLN A 66 -1.03 2.39 -9.27
N ARG A 67 -0.93 2.64 -7.97
CA ARG A 67 -1.84 3.51 -7.24
C ARG A 67 -1.72 4.96 -7.69
N LEU A 68 -0.50 5.49 -7.82
CA LEU A 68 -0.29 6.85 -8.32
C LEU A 68 -0.95 7.07 -9.69
N ARG A 69 -0.78 6.12 -10.62
CA ARG A 69 -1.46 6.18 -11.92
C ARG A 69 -2.98 6.15 -11.79
N SER A 70 -3.51 5.25 -10.96
CA SER A 70 -4.96 5.18 -10.72
C SER A 70 -5.51 6.46 -10.11
N SER A 71 -4.80 7.05 -9.14
CA SER A 71 -5.20 8.31 -8.50
C SER A 71 -5.16 9.48 -9.48
N ASN A 72 -4.13 9.55 -10.35
CA ASN A 72 -4.06 10.58 -11.39
C ASN A 72 -5.26 10.49 -12.35
N VAL A 73 -5.60 9.27 -12.82
CA VAL A 73 -6.76 9.05 -13.71
C VAL A 73 -8.07 9.46 -13.00
N GLN A 74 -8.23 9.12 -11.73
CA GLN A 74 -9.41 9.52 -10.96
C GLN A 74 -9.50 11.05 -10.80
N LEU A 75 -8.36 11.71 -10.56
CA LEU A 75 -8.30 13.16 -10.43
C LEU A 75 -8.64 13.86 -11.76
N GLU A 76 -8.08 13.39 -12.88
CA GLU A 76 -8.40 13.89 -14.22
C GLU A 76 -9.90 13.76 -14.53
N ALA A 77 -10.51 12.63 -14.18
CA ALA A 77 -11.95 12.42 -14.37
C ALA A 77 -12.80 13.40 -13.53
N VAL A 78 -12.40 13.68 -12.29
CA VAL A 78 -13.07 14.69 -11.44
C VAL A 78 -12.92 16.08 -12.04
N LEU A 79 -11.71 16.46 -12.46
CA LEU A 79 -11.45 17.77 -13.05
C LEU A 79 -12.19 17.99 -14.36
N ALA A 80 -12.36 16.96 -15.19
CA ALA A 80 -13.13 17.03 -16.43
C ALA A 80 -14.64 17.14 -16.22
N SER A 81 -15.13 16.87 -14.99
CA SER A 81 -16.54 16.98 -14.61
C SER A 81 -16.91 18.31 -13.94
N LEU A 82 -15.93 19.20 -13.74
CA LEU A 82 -16.11 20.58 -13.25
C LEU A 82 -16.33 21.54 -14.42
#